data_AF-A0A820E3F0-F1
#
_entry.id   AF-A0A820E3F0-F1
#
_cell.length_a   1.000
_cell.length_b   1.000
_cell.length_c   1.000
_cell.angle_alpha   90.00
_cell.angle_beta   90.00
_cell.angle_gamma   90.00
#
_symmetry.space_group_name_H-M   'P 1'
#
loop_
_entity.id
_entity.type
_entity.pdbx_description
1 polymer ?
#
loop_
_entity_poly.entity_id
_entity_poly.type
_entity_poly.pdbx_seq_one_letter_code
_entity_poly.pdbx_strand_id
1 'polypeptide(L)'
;MMPPFWSLGFHLSRWGYNTIDNLRERMRNADFPYDAQWADIDVMSSTLDYTYSQTNFKGLPDLVRELQSEGKHYVNLIDPAISSTQPTGSYSPYDDGVKQGIFMTKFNSTELIIGQVWPGNTAFPDFTNPTTTEWWTNCAARFHDMIPFDGMLI
;
A
#
# COMPACT_ATOMS: atom_id res chain seq x y z
N MET A 1 -6.14 21.64 -5.00
CA MET A 1 -6.25 21.05 -3.65
C MET A 1 -5.27 21.78 -2.74
N MET A 2 -5.65 22.12 -1.51
CA MET A 2 -4.71 22.67 -0.52
C MET A 2 -3.99 21.51 0.16
N PRO A 3 -2.64 21.43 0.15
CA PRO A 3 -1.94 20.35 0.84
C PRO A 3 -2.10 20.46 2.36
N PRO A 4 -2.10 19.33 3.09
CA PRO A 4 -1.99 19.37 4.55
C PRO A 4 -0.61 19.95 4.93
N PHE A 5 -0.53 20.68 6.05
CA PHE A 5 0.69 21.41 6.41
C PHE A 5 1.91 20.48 6.59
N TRP A 6 1.71 19.28 7.14
CA TRP A 6 2.77 18.29 7.36
C TRP A 6 3.44 17.84 6.06
N SER A 7 2.73 17.86 4.92
CA SER A 7 3.29 17.43 3.64
C SER A 7 4.27 18.43 3.04
N LEU A 8 4.48 19.58 3.69
CA LEU A 8 5.50 20.57 3.34
C LEU A 8 6.82 20.34 4.09
N GLY A 9 6.80 19.46 5.11
CA GLY A 9 7.97 19.06 5.87
C GLY A 9 8.91 18.15 5.09
N PHE A 10 10.01 17.74 5.72
CA PHE A 10 10.93 16.78 5.09
C PHE A 10 10.40 15.35 5.22
N HIS A 11 10.54 14.56 4.17
CA HIS A 11 10.03 13.20 4.09
C HIS A 11 11.19 12.20 3.96
N LEU A 12 11.20 11.17 4.81
CA LEU A 12 12.16 10.08 4.78
C LEU A 12 11.60 8.89 4.01
N SER A 13 12.34 8.40 3.01
CA SER A 13 11.96 7.22 2.23
C SER A 13 13.18 6.44 1.75
N ARG A 14 12.97 5.15 1.47
CA ARG A 14 13.89 4.28 0.77
C ARG A 14 13.14 3.00 0.35
N TRP A 15 13.41 2.53 -0.86
CA TRP A 15 13.20 1.14 -1.21
C TRP A 15 14.25 0.25 -0.54
N GLY A 16 13.82 -0.71 0.27
CA GLY A 16 14.70 -1.72 0.85
C GLY A 16 15.14 -1.45 2.29
N TYR A 17 14.19 -1.08 3.16
CA TYR A 17 14.41 -1.26 4.60
C TYR A 17 14.45 -2.75 4.97
N ASN A 18 13.67 -3.58 4.29
CA ASN A 18 13.56 -5.04 4.38
C ASN A 18 13.04 -5.58 5.71
N THR A 19 13.22 -4.86 6.82
CA THR A 19 12.76 -5.23 8.16
C THR A 19 12.30 -4.00 8.96
N ILE A 20 11.45 -4.23 9.97
CA ILE A 20 11.00 -3.19 10.90
C ILE A 20 12.16 -2.58 11.70
N ASP A 21 13.18 -3.37 12.03
CA ASP A 21 14.32 -2.89 12.81
C ASP A 21 15.17 -1.90 11.99
N ASN A 22 15.39 -2.17 10.70
CA ASN A 22 16.08 -1.25 9.81
C ASN A 22 15.27 0.05 9.58
N LEU A 23 13.94 -0.06 9.48
CA LEU A 23 13.06 1.10 9.40
C LEU A 23 13.15 1.96 10.67
N ARG A 24 13.07 1.33 11.85
CA ARG A 24 13.23 1.99 13.16
C ARG A 24 14.60 2.63 13.31
N GLU A 25 15.66 1.94 12.92
CA GLU A 25 17.01 2.46 12.98
C GLU A 25 17.15 3.71 12.11
N ARG A 26 16.60 3.69 10.89
CA ARG A 26 16.60 4.88 10.03
C ARG A 26 15.86 6.05 10.68
N MET A 27 14.70 5.79 11.28
CA MET A 27 13.89 6.81 11.95
C MET A 27 14.63 7.42 13.16
N ARG A 28 15.37 6.61 13.91
CA ARG A 28 16.13 7.04 15.10
C ARG A 28 17.43 7.77 14.75
N ASN A 29 18.15 7.31 13.73
CA ASN A 29 19.41 7.89 13.29
C ASN A 29 19.23 9.15 12.42
N ALA A 30 17.99 9.62 12.24
CA ALA A 30 17.71 10.84 11.51
C ALA A 30 17.97 12.07 12.43
N ASP A 31 19.19 12.60 12.38
CA ASP A 31 19.60 13.80 13.13
C ASP A 31 19.13 15.12 12.48
N PHE A 32 18.06 15.09 11.69
CA PHE A 32 17.47 16.26 11.05
C PHE A 32 15.94 16.24 11.15
N PRO A 33 15.27 17.41 11.13
CA PRO A 33 13.82 17.49 11.20
C PRO A 33 13.16 16.77 10.01
N TYR A 34 12.20 15.90 10.29
CA TYR A 34 11.32 15.28 9.28
C TYR A 34 9.92 15.11 9.83
N ASP A 35 8.93 15.17 8.93
CA ASP A 35 7.51 15.17 9.25
C ASP A 35 6.82 13.88 8.83
N ALA A 36 7.39 13.14 7.86
CA ALA A 36 6.80 11.90 7.35
C ALA A 36 7.84 10.81 7.10
N GLN A 37 7.52 9.58 7.52
CA GLN A 37 8.26 8.36 7.16
C GLN A 37 7.44 7.58 6.13
N TRP A 38 8.09 7.23 5.04
CA TRP A 38 7.53 6.46 3.94
C TRP A 38 8.03 5.03 4.03
N ALA A 39 7.18 4.07 3.71
CA ALA A 39 7.62 2.71 3.52
C ALA A 39 7.24 2.24 2.11
N ASP A 40 8.21 1.57 1.48
CA ASP A 40 8.12 1.08 0.11
C ASP A 40 7.60 -0.37 0.10
N ILE A 41 7.61 -1.01 -1.08
CA ILE A 41 7.05 -2.35 -1.34
C ILE A 41 7.55 -3.45 -0.39
N ASP A 42 8.71 -3.27 0.25
CA ASP A 42 9.29 -4.26 1.16
C ASP A 42 8.45 -4.48 2.43
N VAL A 43 7.58 -3.53 2.79
CA VAL A 43 6.60 -3.72 3.88
C VAL A 43 5.56 -4.79 3.56
N MET A 44 5.17 -4.90 2.29
CA MET A 44 4.07 -5.75 1.86
C MET A 44 4.40 -7.24 2.01
N SER A 45 3.38 -8.07 2.26
CA SER A 45 3.57 -9.53 2.21
C SER A 45 3.67 -9.96 0.75
N SER A 46 4.84 -10.46 0.34
CA SER A 46 5.09 -10.89 -1.06
C SER A 46 4.73 -9.80 -2.09
N THR A 47 4.98 -8.52 -1.77
CA THR A 47 4.66 -7.37 -2.63
C THR A 47 3.18 -7.27 -3.04
N LEU A 48 2.28 -7.79 -2.20
CA LEU A 48 0.83 -7.70 -2.39
C LEU A 48 0.30 -6.43 -1.71
N ASP A 49 -0.33 -5.55 -2.49
CA ASP A 49 -1.01 -4.37 -1.94
C ASP A 49 -2.02 -4.72 -0.85
N TYR A 50 -2.27 -3.77 0.05
CA TYR A 50 -3.18 -3.93 1.18
C TYR A 50 -2.80 -5.07 2.14
N THR A 51 -1.52 -5.45 2.15
CA THR A 51 -0.95 -6.40 3.11
C THR A 51 0.31 -5.83 3.73
N TYR A 52 0.76 -6.42 4.84
CA TYR A 52 2.11 -6.20 5.36
C TYR A 52 2.70 -7.53 5.85
N SER A 53 4.02 -7.64 5.79
CA SER A 53 4.75 -8.84 6.19
C SER A 53 4.69 -9.03 7.71
N GLN A 54 3.99 -10.08 8.15
CA GLN A 54 3.91 -10.48 9.56
C GLN A 54 5.22 -11.07 10.10
N THR A 55 6.22 -11.27 9.23
CA THR A 55 7.55 -11.78 9.59
C THR A 55 8.55 -10.63 9.69
N ASN A 56 8.73 -9.87 8.61
CA ASN A 56 9.75 -8.82 8.53
C ASN A 56 9.29 -7.49 9.15
N PHE A 57 7.98 -7.24 9.12
CA PHE A 57 7.35 -6.00 9.58
C PHE A 57 6.35 -6.27 10.73
N LYS A 58 6.63 -7.30 11.53
CA LYS A 58 5.85 -7.60 12.73
C LYS A 58 5.88 -6.41 13.70
N GLY A 59 4.70 -5.94 14.11
CA GLY A 59 4.58 -4.77 15.00
C GLY A 59 4.59 -3.43 14.27
N LEU A 60 4.51 -3.41 12.94
CA LEU A 60 4.39 -2.18 12.17
C LEU A 60 3.24 -1.27 12.62
N PRO A 61 2.01 -1.76 12.92
CA PRO A 61 0.94 -0.92 13.45
C PRO A 61 1.32 -0.15 14.72
N ASP A 62 2.09 -0.78 15.62
CA ASP A 62 2.53 -0.14 16.86
C ASP A 62 3.61 0.92 16.60
N LEU A 63 4.52 0.65 15.67
CA LEU A 63 5.53 1.62 15.24
C LEU A 63 4.89 2.86 14.59
N VAL A 64 3.84 2.67 13.77
CA VAL A 64 3.11 3.80 13.17
C VAL A 64 2.43 4.65 14.24
N ARG A 65 1.82 4.02 15.25
CA ARG A 65 1.24 4.75 16.39
C ARG A 65 2.29 5.49 17.23
N GLU A 66 3.45 4.90 17.43
CA GLU A 66 4.60 5.55 18.09
C GLU A 66 5.03 6.79 17.30
N LEU A 67 5.24 6.66 15.99
CA LEU A 67 5.58 7.76 15.08
C LEU A 67 4.54 8.90 15.15
N GLN A 68 3.26 8.58 15.12
CA GLN A 68 2.16 9.54 15.21
C GLN A 68 2.10 10.25 16.57
N SER A 69 2.43 9.56 17.66
CA SER A 69 2.52 10.16 18.99
C SER A 69 3.64 11.21 19.11
N GLU A 70 4.64 11.14 18.22
CA GLU A 70 5.70 12.15 18.08
C GLU A 70 5.32 13.31 17.14
N GLY A 71 4.10 13.33 16.60
CA GLY A 71 3.63 14.36 15.67
C GLY A 71 4.10 14.17 14.23
N LYS A 72 4.62 12.98 13.88
CA LYS A 72 5.04 12.62 12.53
C LYS A 72 3.98 11.76 11.84
N HIS A 73 4.12 11.60 10.53
CA HIS A 73 3.12 10.94 9.68
C HIS A 73 3.71 9.72 8.98
N TYR A 74 2.89 8.71 8.74
CA TYR A 74 3.27 7.52 7.99
C TYR A 74 2.62 7.51 6.62
N VAL A 75 3.42 7.39 5.57
CA VAL A 75 2.95 7.30 4.19
C VAL A 75 3.23 5.91 3.65
N ASN A 76 2.20 5.26 3.11
CA ASN A 76 2.33 3.91 2.57
C ASN A 76 2.25 3.92 1.04
N LEU A 77 3.09 3.12 0.40
CA LEU A 77 2.99 2.85 -1.04
C LEU A 77 1.84 1.88 -1.30
N ILE A 78 1.06 2.13 -2.36
CA ILE A 78 0.06 1.22 -2.90
C ILE A 78 0.17 1.25 -4.42
N ASP A 79 0.47 0.12 -5.03
CA ASP A 79 0.53 -0.02 -6.48
C ASP A 79 -0.89 -0.20 -7.06
N PRO A 80 -1.10 0.18 -8.34
CA PRO A 80 -2.39 -0.04 -8.99
C PRO A 80 -2.62 -1.51 -9.39
N ALA A 81 -1.56 -2.30 -9.58
CA ALA A 81 -1.62 -3.62 -10.19
C ALA A 81 -1.80 -4.73 -9.13
N ILE A 82 -2.90 -5.49 -9.24
CA ILE A 82 -3.30 -6.45 -8.21
C ILE A 82 -2.92 -7.87 -8.61
N SER A 83 -2.17 -8.58 -7.76
CA SER A 83 -1.75 -9.97 -8.01
C SER A 83 -2.92 -10.88 -8.34
N SER A 84 -2.83 -11.59 -9.45
CA SER A 84 -3.91 -12.43 -9.99
C SER A 84 -3.68 -13.93 -9.81
N THR A 85 -2.67 -14.32 -9.02
CA THR A 85 -2.19 -15.70 -8.88
C THR A 85 -2.45 -16.33 -7.52
N GLN A 86 -3.01 -15.55 -6.59
CA GLN A 86 -3.30 -16.03 -5.25
C GLN A 86 -4.46 -17.03 -5.29
N PRO A 87 -4.45 -18.06 -4.41
CA PRO A 87 -5.60 -18.95 -4.24
C PRO A 87 -6.90 -18.18 -3.97
N THR A 88 -8.01 -18.62 -4.57
CA THR A 88 -9.31 -18.00 -4.35
C THR A 88 -9.65 -17.94 -2.86
N GLY A 89 -10.00 -16.75 -2.38
CA GLY A 89 -10.34 -16.49 -0.98
C GLY A 89 -9.15 -16.14 -0.09
N SER A 90 -7.91 -16.12 -0.62
CA SER A 90 -6.73 -15.74 0.17
C SER A 90 -6.27 -14.29 -0.06
N TYR A 91 -6.82 -13.59 -1.05
CA TYR A 91 -6.40 -12.23 -1.38
C TYR A 91 -7.60 -11.36 -1.80
N SER A 92 -8.24 -10.78 -0.79
CA SER A 92 -9.49 -10.03 -0.97
C SER A 92 -9.45 -8.89 -2.01
N PRO A 93 -8.35 -8.13 -2.21
CA PRO A 93 -8.31 -7.13 -3.27
C PRO A 93 -8.57 -7.72 -4.65
N TYR A 94 -7.99 -8.89 -4.95
CA TYR A 94 -8.23 -9.57 -6.23
C TYR A 94 -9.62 -10.23 -6.28
N ASP A 95 -9.99 -11.00 -5.25
CA ASP A 95 -11.25 -11.73 -5.22
C ASP A 95 -12.47 -10.78 -5.33
N ASP A 96 -12.44 -9.67 -4.58
CA ASP A 96 -13.48 -8.63 -4.63
C ASP A 96 -13.49 -7.93 -6.00
N GLY A 97 -12.32 -7.66 -6.57
CA GLY A 97 -12.20 -7.00 -7.87
C GLY A 97 -12.77 -7.85 -9.01
N VAL A 98 -12.50 -9.17 -9.00
CA VAL A 98 -13.09 -10.10 -9.97
C VAL A 98 -14.61 -10.15 -9.82
N LYS A 99 -15.10 -10.25 -8.58
CA LYS A 99 -16.54 -10.28 -8.30
C LYS A 99 -17.27 -9.02 -8.76
N GLN A 100 -16.62 -7.87 -8.65
CA GLN A 100 -17.18 -6.57 -9.04
C GLN A 100 -16.95 -6.23 -10.53
N GLY A 101 -16.16 -7.02 -11.25
CA GLY A 101 -15.88 -6.80 -12.68
C GLY A 101 -15.12 -5.49 -12.94
N ILE A 102 -14.20 -5.10 -12.04
CA ILE A 102 -13.48 -3.81 -12.12
C ILE A 102 -12.17 -3.87 -12.90
N PHE A 103 -11.67 -5.06 -13.22
CA PHE A 103 -10.41 -5.21 -13.92
C PHE A 103 -10.56 -4.96 -15.43
N MET A 104 -9.56 -4.34 -16.03
CA MET A 104 -9.46 -4.14 -17.47
C MET A 104 -9.50 -5.46 -18.25
N THR A 105 -10.24 -5.48 -19.34
CA THR A 105 -10.32 -6.63 -20.25
C THR A 105 -9.65 -6.35 -21.60
N LYS A 106 -9.31 -7.42 -22.32
CA LYS A 106 -8.81 -7.29 -23.69
C LYS A 106 -9.90 -6.70 -24.60
N PHE A 107 -9.48 -6.03 -25.66
CA PHE A 107 -10.40 -5.42 -26.63
C PHE A 107 -11.44 -6.44 -27.14
N ASN A 108 -12.72 -6.09 -27.05
CA ASN A 108 -13.86 -6.94 -27.43
C ASN A 108 -13.86 -8.33 -26.78
N SER A 109 -13.38 -8.46 -25.54
CA SER A 109 -13.36 -9.71 -24.77
C SER A 109 -13.75 -9.50 -23.31
N THR A 110 -14.18 -10.57 -22.65
CA THR A 110 -14.36 -10.64 -21.19
C THR A 110 -13.11 -11.15 -20.46
N GLU A 111 -12.07 -11.52 -21.20
CA GLU A 111 -10.80 -11.95 -20.64
C GLU A 111 -10.01 -10.76 -20.07
N LEU A 112 -9.52 -10.90 -18.84
CA LEU A 112 -8.71 -9.87 -18.19
C LEU A 112 -7.40 -9.63 -18.95
N ILE A 113 -6.94 -8.37 -18.95
CA ILE A 113 -5.55 -8.06 -19.29
C ILE A 113 -4.69 -8.45 -18.09
N ILE A 114 -3.73 -9.34 -18.32
CA ILE A 114 -2.74 -9.75 -17.32
C ILE A 114 -1.37 -9.22 -17.74
N GLY A 115 -0.74 -8.44 -16.86
CA GLY A 115 0.63 -7.96 -17.00
C GLY A 115 1.52 -8.52 -15.88
N GLN A 116 2.73 -7.99 -15.77
CA GLN A 116 3.69 -8.41 -14.76
C GLN A 116 4.29 -7.20 -14.04
N VAL A 117 4.15 -7.18 -12.72
CA VAL A 117 4.65 -6.13 -11.80
C VAL A 117 5.30 -6.83 -10.60
N TRP A 118 5.57 -6.12 -9.49
CA TRP A 118 6.23 -6.65 -8.29
C TRP A 118 5.70 -8.01 -7.81
N PRO A 119 4.38 -8.24 -7.65
CA PRO A 119 3.87 -9.53 -7.19
C PRO A 119 3.76 -10.60 -8.29
N GLY A 120 4.41 -10.40 -9.44
CA GLY A 120 4.30 -11.27 -10.60
C GLY A 120 3.10 -10.91 -11.48
N ASN A 121 2.31 -11.92 -11.88
CA ASN A 121 1.16 -11.70 -12.76
C ASN A 121 0.07 -10.89 -12.05
N THR A 122 -0.40 -9.83 -12.70
CA THR A 122 -1.32 -8.84 -12.13
C THR A 122 -2.44 -8.50 -13.09
N ALA A 123 -3.62 -8.24 -12.53
CA ALA A 123 -4.72 -7.58 -13.22
C ALA A 123 -4.73 -6.08 -12.88
N PHE A 124 -5.24 -5.26 -13.79
CA PHE A 124 -5.24 -3.79 -13.66
C PHE A 124 -6.66 -3.28 -13.43
N PRO A 125 -6.98 -2.68 -12.27
CA PRO A 125 -8.23 -1.99 -12.04
C PRO A 125 -8.46 -0.88 -13.06
N ASP A 126 -9.66 -0.80 -13.62
CA ASP A 126 -10.08 0.30 -14.47
C ASP A 126 -10.59 1.46 -13.61
N PHE A 127 -9.73 2.43 -13.31
CA PHE A 127 -10.12 3.61 -12.52
C PHE A 127 -11.08 4.58 -13.24
N THR A 128 -11.46 4.32 -14.50
CA THR A 128 -12.55 5.04 -15.18
C THR A 128 -13.93 4.45 -14.87
N ASN A 129 -13.98 3.21 -14.39
CA ASN A 129 -15.18 2.57 -13.88
C ASN A 129 -15.47 3.07 -12.45
N PRO A 130 -16.65 3.67 -12.17
CA PRO A 130 -16.98 4.21 -10.85
C PRO A 130 -16.98 3.15 -9.73
N THR A 131 -17.29 1.89 -10.05
CA THR A 131 -17.24 0.79 -9.08
C THR A 131 -15.81 0.55 -8.57
N THR A 132 -14.80 0.83 -9.40
CA THR A 132 -13.39 0.72 -9.01
C THR A 132 -13.03 1.69 -7.90
N THR A 133 -13.59 2.91 -7.92
CA THR A 133 -13.34 3.90 -6.86
C THR A 133 -13.89 3.41 -5.51
N GLU A 134 -15.07 2.80 -5.49
CA GLU A 134 -15.65 2.21 -4.27
C GLU A 134 -14.81 1.03 -3.78
N TRP A 135 -14.44 0.12 -4.66
CA TRP A 135 -13.55 -1.01 -4.33
C TRP A 135 -12.20 -0.53 -3.76
N TRP A 136 -11.55 0.44 -4.39
CA TRP A 136 -10.27 1.00 -3.95
C TRP A 136 -10.39 1.63 -2.56
N THR A 137 -11.44 2.43 -2.35
CA THR A 137 -11.72 3.08 -1.06
C THR A 137 -11.94 2.04 0.03
N ASN A 138 -12.69 0.97 -0.25
CA ASN A 138 -12.95 -0.11 0.71
C ASN A 138 -11.69 -0.92 1.04
N CYS A 139 -10.82 -1.21 0.07
CA CYS A 139 -9.53 -1.82 0.33
C CYS A 139 -8.64 -0.93 1.22
N ALA A 140 -8.54 0.36 0.88
CA ALA A 140 -7.77 1.32 1.65
C ALA A 140 -8.32 1.47 3.08
N ALA A 141 -9.64 1.53 3.27
CA ALA A 141 -10.27 1.63 4.59
C ALA A 141 -9.97 0.39 5.46
N ARG A 142 -10.15 -0.83 4.92
CA ARG A 142 -9.82 -2.07 5.64
C ARG A 142 -8.35 -2.15 6.02
N PHE A 143 -7.47 -1.64 5.17
CA PHE A 143 -6.04 -1.63 5.46
C PHE A 143 -5.66 -0.56 6.46
N HIS A 144 -6.32 0.61 6.42
CA HIS A 144 -6.16 1.67 7.41
C HIS A 144 -6.56 1.22 8.82
N ASP A 145 -7.58 0.35 8.94
CA ASP A 145 -7.94 -0.27 10.22
C ASP A 145 -6.82 -1.15 10.80
N MET A 146 -5.94 -1.68 9.95
CA MET A 146 -4.78 -2.47 10.38
C MET A 146 -3.55 -1.60 10.66
N ILE A 147 -3.25 -0.66 9.76
CA ILE A 147 -2.12 0.28 9.83
C ILE A 147 -2.68 1.68 9.59
N PRO A 148 -2.72 2.56 10.60
CA PRO A 148 -3.34 3.89 10.44
C PRO A 148 -2.40 4.83 9.66
N PHE A 149 -2.27 4.65 8.35
CA PHE A 149 -1.44 5.50 7.50
C PHE A 149 -2.09 6.86 7.24
N ASP A 150 -1.28 7.92 7.15
CA ASP A 150 -1.70 9.32 7.00
C ASP A 150 -1.74 9.79 5.54
N GLY A 151 -1.13 9.01 4.64
CA GLY A 151 -1.10 9.29 3.21
C GLY A 151 -0.79 8.05 2.39
N MET A 152 -1.10 8.14 1.10
CA MET A 152 -0.83 7.09 0.11
C MET A 152 0.09 7.64 -0.97
N LEU A 153 1.18 6.93 -1.25
CA LEU A 153 1.91 7.04 -2.51
C LEU A 153 1.27 6.06 -3.48
N ILE A 154 0.81 6.56 -4.63
CA ILE A 154 0.19 5.79 -5.71
C ILE A 154 0.96 5.95 -7.01
#